data_AF-A0AA95MAJ5-F1
#
_entry.id   AF-A0AA95MAJ5-F1
#
_cell.length_a   1.000
_cell.length_b   1.000
_cell.length_c   1.000
_cell.angle_alpha   90.00
_cell.angle_beta   90.00
_cell.angle_gamma   90.00
#
_symmetry.space_group_name_H-M   'P 1'
#
loop_
_entity.id
_entity.type
_entity.pdbx_description
1 polymer ?
#
loop_
_entity_poly.entity_id
_entity_poly.type
_entity_poly.pdbx_seq_one_letter_code
_entity_poly.pdbx_strand_id
1 'polypeptide(L)'
;MLNNNESLITGEMLVRYYELNKQKKEIELEMNQLKDAFQTYFNNLVGSNHKGEITISGYKLQRQIRKTEKYNEEETIKRLEELHMNDLIQVVKKPDDLKIKAALNLGLLNTNHLEGCIFTSYSPAISVKPLTPR
;
A
#
# COMPACT_ATOMS: atom_id res chain seq x y z
N MET A 1 25.93 30.07 6.29
CA MET A 1 26.76 29.37 5.30
C MET A 1 26.43 27.89 5.40
N LEU A 2 25.78 27.31 4.38
CA LEU A 2 25.60 25.86 4.29
C LEU A 2 26.96 25.28 3.90
N ASN A 3 27.45 24.28 4.64
CA ASN A 3 28.69 23.60 4.31
C ASN A 3 28.51 22.91 2.94
N ASN A 4 29.17 23.43 1.91
CA ASN A 4 29.10 22.95 0.51
C ASN A 4 29.56 21.48 0.32
N ASN A 5 30.01 20.79 1.36
CA ASN A 5 30.39 19.38 1.32
C ASN A 5 29.24 18.39 1.61
N GLU A 6 28.06 18.86 2.03
CA GLU A 6 26.89 17.98 2.25
C GLU A 6 26.06 17.75 0.96
N SER A 7 26.44 18.35 -0.17
CA SER A 7 25.64 18.36 -1.41
C SER A 7 26.20 17.53 -2.57
N LEU A 8 27.36 16.87 -2.43
CA LEU A 8 27.97 16.16 -3.56
C LEU A 8 27.59 14.67 -3.57
N ILE A 9 26.77 14.24 -4.52
CA ILE A 9 26.49 12.82 -4.75
C ILE A 9 27.67 12.17 -5.47
N THR A 10 28.22 11.10 -4.91
CA THR A 10 29.34 10.35 -5.53
C THR A 10 28.84 9.11 -6.27
N GLY A 11 29.64 8.65 -7.24
CA GLY A 11 29.35 7.39 -7.94
C GLY A 11 29.32 6.18 -6.99
N GLU A 12 30.18 6.18 -5.96
CA GLU A 12 30.21 5.14 -4.93
C GLU A 12 28.89 5.10 -4.13
N MET A 13 28.30 6.25 -3.79
CA MET A 13 26.99 6.30 -3.12
C MET A 13 25.90 5.66 -3.99
N LEU A 14 25.90 5.93 -5.29
CA LEU A 14 24.91 5.37 -6.22
C LEU A 14 25.07 3.85 -6.36
N VAL A 15 26.31 3.37 -6.51
CA VAL A 15 26.60 1.92 -6.58
C VAL A 15 26.19 1.24 -5.27
N ARG A 16 26.56 1.81 -4.11
CA ARG A 16 26.20 1.26 -2.81
C ARG A 16 24.68 1.21 -2.62
N TYR A 17 23.97 2.27 -2.97
CA TYR A 17 22.51 2.32 -2.89
C TYR A 17 21.84 1.29 -3.82
N TYR A 18 22.39 1.09 -5.03
CA TYR A 18 21.90 0.06 -5.96
C TYR A 18 22.07 -1.36 -5.38
N GLU A 19 23.26 -1.69 -4.88
CA GLU A 19 23.53 -3.01 -4.28
C GLU A 19 22.69 -3.25 -3.00
N LEU A 20 22.55 -2.24 -2.15
CA LEU A 20 21.68 -2.32 -0.97
C LEU A 20 20.23 -2.60 -1.34
N ASN A 21 19.71 -2.00 -2.41
CA ASN A 21 18.36 -2.31 -2.88
C ASN A 21 18.21 -3.73 -3.40
N LYS A 22 19.26 -4.29 -4.02
CA LYS A 22 19.27 -5.68 -4.46
C LYS A 22 19.28 -6.63 -3.25
N GLN A 23 20.18 -6.41 -2.30
CA GLN A 23 20.28 -7.18 -1.06
C GLN A 23 18.99 -7.10 -0.26
N LYS A 24 18.37 -5.92 -0.17
CA LYS A 24 17.07 -5.74 0.49
C LYS A 24 16.01 -6.66 -0.10
N LYS A 25 15.93 -6.79 -1.42
CA LYS A 25 14.96 -7.70 -2.08
C LYS A 25 15.24 -9.17 -1.76
N GLU A 26 16.51 -9.56 -1.73
CA GLU A 26 16.91 -10.93 -1.37
C GLU A 26 16.55 -11.24 0.09
N ILE A 27 16.83 -10.32 1.01
CA ILE A 27 16.45 -10.44 2.43
C ILE A 27 14.92 -10.48 2.58
N GLU A 28 14.18 -9.62 1.88
CA GLU A 28 12.71 -9.64 1.88
C GLU A 28 12.16 -10.97 1.36
N LEU A 29 12.79 -11.56 0.33
CA LEU A 29 12.39 -12.86 -0.20
C LEU A 29 12.61 -13.98 0.84
N GLU A 30 13.78 -14.03 1.46
CA GLU A 30 14.10 -15.02 2.51
C GLU A 30 13.17 -14.88 3.72
N MET A 31 12.93 -13.65 4.16
CA MET A 31 11.99 -13.34 5.24
C MET A 31 10.57 -13.80 4.93
N ASN A 32 10.11 -13.63 3.68
CA ASN A 32 8.80 -14.10 3.24
C ASN A 32 8.72 -15.63 3.23
N GLN A 33 9.75 -16.32 2.76
CA GLN A 33 9.82 -17.79 2.78
C GLN A 33 9.74 -18.34 4.21
N LEU A 34 10.49 -17.74 5.15
CA LEU A 34 10.42 -18.10 6.58
C LEU A 34 9.03 -17.83 7.17
N LYS A 35 8.44 -16.69 6.84
CA LYS A 35 7.08 -16.34 7.28
C LYS A 35 6.06 -17.38 6.80
N ASP A 36 6.14 -17.83 5.55
CA ASP A 36 5.26 -18.86 5.00
C ASP A 36 5.45 -20.21 5.69
N ALA A 37 6.70 -20.58 6.01
CA ALA A 37 7.00 -21.77 6.80
C ALA A 37 6.39 -21.68 8.22
N PHE A 38 6.52 -20.54 8.89
CA PHE A 38 5.92 -20.31 10.22
C PHE A 38 4.40 -20.36 10.19
N GLN A 39 3.76 -19.78 9.16
CA GLN A 39 2.32 -19.87 8.98
C GLN A 39 1.86 -21.30 8.76
N THR A 40 2.57 -22.05 7.90
CA THR A 40 2.28 -23.47 7.64
C THR A 40 2.40 -24.30 8.92
N TYR A 41 3.45 -24.07 9.70
CA TYR A 41 3.64 -24.70 11.00
C TYR A 41 2.44 -24.45 11.94
N PHE A 42 2.03 -23.19 12.13
CA PHE A 42 0.89 -22.88 12.99
C PHE A 42 -0.45 -23.38 12.43
N ASN A 43 -0.62 -23.40 11.10
CA ASN A 43 -1.80 -23.98 10.47
C ASN A 43 -1.96 -25.46 10.83
N ASN A 44 -0.86 -26.21 10.81
CA ASN A 44 -0.86 -27.62 11.18
C ASN A 44 -1.02 -27.83 12.71
N LEU A 45 -0.46 -26.93 13.53
CA LEU A 45 -0.47 -27.06 14.98
C LEU A 45 -1.80 -26.63 15.62
N VAL A 46 -2.35 -25.48 15.21
CA VAL A 46 -3.50 -24.84 15.86
C VAL A 46 -4.61 -24.44 14.87
N GLY A 47 -4.53 -24.83 13.59
CA GLY A 47 -5.45 -24.40 12.54
C GLY A 47 -5.14 -23.00 12.00
N SER A 48 -5.94 -22.44 11.08
CA SER A 48 -5.63 -21.16 10.40
C SER A 48 -5.99 -19.89 11.20
N ASN A 49 -6.96 -19.97 12.10
CA ASN A 49 -7.60 -18.80 12.72
C ASN A 49 -7.30 -18.61 14.21
N HIS A 50 -6.36 -19.37 14.78
CA HIS A 50 -6.05 -19.35 16.21
C HIS A 50 -4.74 -18.63 16.53
N LYS A 51 -4.55 -18.18 17.76
CA LYS A 51 -3.23 -17.73 18.18
C LYS A 51 -2.34 -18.95 18.42
N GLY A 52 -1.03 -18.78 18.23
CA GLY A 52 -0.05 -19.83 18.47
C GLY A 52 1.26 -19.23 18.95
N GLU A 53 1.98 -19.95 19.81
CA GLU A 53 3.22 -19.50 20.40
C GLU A 53 4.15 -20.69 20.64
N ILE A 54 5.43 -20.52 20.29
CA ILE A 54 6.50 -21.46 20.63
C ILE A 54 7.75 -20.69 21.04
N THR A 55 8.61 -21.32 21.83
CA THR A 55 9.95 -20.81 22.16
C THR A 55 10.98 -21.86 21.77
N ILE A 56 11.93 -21.49 20.90
CA ILE A 56 13.01 -22.37 20.41
C ILE A 56 14.29 -21.55 20.38
N SER A 57 15.38 -22.10 20.92
CA SER A 57 16.73 -21.51 20.87
C SER A 57 16.80 -20.05 21.38
N GLY A 58 16.02 -19.72 22.40
CA GLY A 58 15.97 -18.36 22.98
C GLY A 58 15.11 -17.37 22.19
N TYR A 59 14.49 -17.79 21.07
CA TYR A 59 13.57 -16.97 20.31
C TYR A 59 12.12 -17.39 20.55
N LYS A 60 11.25 -16.39 20.58
CA LYS A 60 9.81 -16.58 20.73
C LYS A 60 9.11 -16.29 19.40
N LEU A 61 8.48 -17.30 18.83
CA LEU A 61 7.66 -17.17 17.62
C LEU A 61 6.18 -17.14 18.02
N GLN A 62 5.47 -16.07 17.67
CA GLN A 62 4.06 -15.88 17.98
C GLN A 62 3.25 -15.54 16.72
N ARG A 63 2.13 -16.23 16.51
CA ARG A 63 1.13 -15.86 15.51
C ARG A 63 0.10 -14.90 16.11
N GLN A 64 0.03 -13.70 15.56
CA GLN A 64 -1.04 -12.75 15.85
C GLN A 64 -2.20 -12.95 14.88
N ILE A 65 -3.41 -13.05 15.41
CA ILE A 65 -4.65 -13.03 14.63
C ILE A 65 -5.30 -11.67 14.83
N ARG A 66 -5.56 -10.96 13.74
CA ARG A 66 -6.34 -9.71 13.71
C ARG A 66 -7.65 -10.01 13.01
N LYS A 67 -8.77 -9.83 13.71
CA LYS A 67 -10.10 -9.94 13.13
C LYS A 67 -10.46 -8.58 12.52
N THR A 68 -10.77 -8.57 11.23
CA THR A 68 -11.34 -7.40 10.55
C THR A 68 -12.71 -7.80 10.04
N GLU A 69 -13.74 -7.16 10.53
CA GLU A 69 -15.11 -7.33 10.03
C GLU A 69 -15.43 -6.13 9.17
N LYS A 70 -15.86 -6.40 7.94
CA LYS A 70 -16.38 -5.41 7.01
C LYS A 70 -17.72 -5.91 6.51
N TYR A 71 -18.66 -5.00 6.35
CA TYR A 71 -19.88 -5.30 5.63
C TYR A 71 -19.54 -5.59 4.17
N ASN A 72 -20.20 -6.60 3.59
CA ASN A 72 -20.31 -6.67 2.14
C ASN A 72 -21.23 -5.52 1.74
N GLU A 73 -20.68 -4.44 1.18
CA GLU A 73 -21.41 -3.20 0.93
C GLU A 73 -22.66 -3.44 0.09
N GLU A 74 -22.55 -4.18 -1.01
CA GLU A 74 -23.67 -4.45 -1.93
C GLU A 74 -24.80 -5.25 -1.25
N GLU A 75 -24.45 -6.38 -0.63
CA GLU A 75 -25.45 -7.24 0.02
C GLU A 75 -26.08 -6.56 1.25
N THR A 76 -25.30 -5.76 1.97
CA THR A 76 -25.79 -5.04 3.15
C THR A 76 -26.69 -3.89 2.75
N ILE A 77 -26.34 -3.10 1.73
CA ILE A 77 -27.19 -2.03 1.19
C ILE A 77 -28.52 -2.63 0.73
N LYS A 78 -28.49 -3.69 -0.08
CA LYS A 78 -29.70 -4.36 -0.57
C LYS A 78 -30.62 -4.79 0.57
N ARG A 79 -30.08 -5.44 1.60
CA ARG A 79 -30.88 -5.85 2.79
C ARG A 79 -31.44 -4.66 3.56
N LEU A 80 -30.66 -3.59 3.70
CA LEU A 80 -31.12 -2.37 4.38
C LEU A 80 -32.26 -1.69 3.60
N GLU A 81 -32.20 -1.70 2.25
CA GLU A 81 -33.27 -1.22 1.38
C GLU A 81 -34.53 -2.07 1.51
N GLU A 82 -34.40 -3.41 1.52
CA GLU A 82 -35.50 -4.36 1.75
C GLU A 82 -36.16 -4.17 3.12
N LEU A 83 -35.38 -3.82 4.14
CA LEU A 83 -35.86 -3.49 5.49
C LEU A 83 -36.36 -2.04 5.62
N HIS A 84 -36.34 -1.26 4.54
CA HIS A 84 -36.67 0.17 4.52
C HIS A 84 -35.85 1.03 5.52
N MET A 85 -34.66 0.57 5.91
CA MET A 85 -33.75 1.26 6.84
C MET A 85 -32.78 2.19 6.11
N ASN A 86 -33.32 3.09 5.29
CA ASN A 86 -32.53 3.97 4.42
C ASN A 86 -31.62 4.94 5.19
N ASP A 87 -31.97 5.28 6.44
CA ASP A 87 -31.16 6.15 7.31
C ASP A 87 -29.80 5.52 7.68
N LEU A 88 -29.65 4.20 7.51
CA LEU A 88 -28.39 3.48 7.72
C LEU A 88 -27.53 3.39 6.45
N ILE A 89 -27.98 3.96 5.33
CA ILE A 89 -27.29 3.97 4.04
C ILE A 89 -26.71 5.36 3.80
N GLN A 90 -25.39 5.45 3.66
CA GLN A 90 -24.71 6.71 3.36
C GLN A 90 -24.66 6.95 1.84
N VAL A 91 -25.34 8.01 1.36
CA VAL A 91 -25.21 8.46 -0.04
C VAL A 91 -24.07 9.47 -0.16
N VAL A 92 -22.97 9.06 -0.81
CA VAL A 92 -21.79 9.91 -1.00
C VAL A 92 -21.74 10.48 -2.42
N LYS A 93 -21.83 11.80 -2.56
CA LYS A 93 -21.57 12.50 -3.83
C LYS A 93 -20.06 12.61 -4.03
N LYS A 94 -19.55 12.00 -5.10
CA LYS A 94 -18.13 12.07 -5.50
C LYS A 94 -17.99 12.67 -6.90
N PRO A 95 -16.94 13.44 -7.18
CA PRO A 95 -16.62 13.85 -8.55
C PRO A 95 -16.50 12.63 -9.47
N ASP A 96 -17.12 12.71 -10.64
CA ASP A 96 -16.97 11.69 -11.68
C ASP A 96 -15.76 12.07 -12.55
N ASP A 97 -14.57 11.66 -12.11
CA ASP A 97 -13.30 12.03 -12.73
C ASP A 97 -13.25 11.70 -14.24
N LEU A 98 -13.88 10.60 -14.64
CA LEU A 98 -13.94 10.18 -16.04
C LEU A 98 -14.78 11.16 -16.86
N LYS A 99 -15.98 11.51 -16.38
CA LYS A 99 -16.85 12.48 -17.08
C LYS A 99 -16.27 13.89 -17.05
N ILE A 100 -15.64 14.30 -15.95
CA ILE A 100 -14.97 15.60 -15.84
C ILE A 100 -13.84 15.70 -16.88
N LYS A 101 -12.99 14.66 -17.00
CA LYS A 101 -11.94 14.61 -18.03
C LYS A 101 -12.51 14.63 -19.45
N ALA A 102 -13.56 13.87 -19.71
CA ALA A 102 -14.23 13.87 -21.01
C ALA A 102 -14.78 15.27 -21.37
N ALA A 103 -15.43 15.94 -20.41
CA ALA A 103 -15.97 17.28 -20.61
C ALA A 103 -14.87 18.33 -20.85
N LEU A 104 -13.73 18.23 -20.16
CA LEU A 104 -12.55 19.08 -20.43
C LEU A 104 -12.02 18.86 -21.85
N ASN A 105 -11.86 17.60 -22.27
CA ASN A 105 -11.35 17.25 -23.60
C ASN A 105 -12.29 17.69 -24.74
N LEU A 106 -13.60 17.65 -24.50
CA LEU A 106 -14.63 18.09 -25.45
C LEU A 106 -14.86 19.61 -25.43
N GLY A 107 -14.18 20.37 -24.56
CA GLY A 107 -14.39 21.81 -24.39
C GLY A 107 -15.73 22.19 -23.77
N LEU A 108 -16.46 21.23 -23.20
CA LEU A 108 -17.71 21.46 -22.46
C LEU A 108 -17.45 22.01 -21.05
N LEU A 109 -16.23 21.82 -20.55
CA LEU A 109 -15.74 22.34 -19.29
C LEU A 109 -14.38 23.00 -19.54
N ASN A 110 -14.15 24.17 -18.98
CA ASN A 110 -12.86 24.84 -19.02
C ASN A 110 -12.09 24.57 -17.72
N THR A 111 -10.77 24.57 -17.78
CA THR A 111 -9.91 24.42 -16.60
C THR A 111 -10.19 25.48 -15.53
N ASN A 112 -10.52 26.70 -15.94
CA ASN A 112 -10.86 27.80 -15.04
C ASN A 112 -12.15 27.54 -14.24
N HIS A 113 -13.05 26.69 -14.74
CA HIS A 113 -14.25 26.30 -13.98
C HIS A 113 -13.92 25.38 -12.80
N LEU A 114 -12.71 24.80 -12.75
CA LEU A 114 -12.24 23.91 -11.68
C LEU A 114 -11.11 24.55 -10.86
N GLU A 115 -10.93 25.86 -10.95
CA GLU A 115 -9.93 26.58 -10.17
C GLU A 115 -10.20 26.40 -8.67
N GLY A 116 -9.16 26.04 -7.91
CA GLY A 116 -9.27 25.73 -6.48
C GLY A 116 -9.87 24.34 -6.15
N CYS A 117 -10.35 23.58 -7.14
CA CYS A 117 -10.89 22.23 -6.91
C CYS A 117 -9.82 21.12 -7.01
N ILE A 118 -8.67 21.41 -7.62
CA ILE A 118 -7.61 20.41 -7.86
C ILE A 118 -6.54 20.54 -6.77
N PHE A 119 -6.38 19.50 -5.96
CA PHE A 119 -5.24 19.39 -5.05
C PHE A 119 -4.11 18.62 -5.73
N THR A 120 -2.97 19.27 -5.92
CA THR A 120 -1.76 18.63 -6.46
C THR A 120 -0.78 18.35 -5.33
N SER A 121 -0.58 17.08 -5.00
CA SER A 121 0.48 16.63 -4.10
C SER A 121 1.64 16.04 -4.88
N TYR A 122 2.87 16.41 -4.53
CA TYR A 122 4.09 15.83 -5.09
C TYR A 122 4.72 14.89 -4.06
N SER A 123 4.89 13.61 -4.44
CA SER A 123 5.59 12.62 -3.63
C SER A 123 6.93 12.31 -4.30
N PRO A 124 8.06 12.84 -3.81
CA PRO A 124 9.37 12.56 -4.41
C PRO A 124 9.71 11.07 -4.23
N ALA A 125 10.30 10.48 -5.27
CA ALA A 125 10.79 9.10 -5.25
C ALA A 125 12.20 9.04 -5.83
N ILE A 126 13.07 8.20 -5.25
CA ILE A 126 14.47 8.04 -5.66
C ILE A 126 14.65 6.66 -6.29
N SER A 127 15.27 6.62 -7.47
CA SER A 127 15.63 5.38 -8.17
C SER A 127 17.04 5.49 -8.73
N VAL A 128 17.85 4.44 -8.53
CA VAL A 128 19.18 4.31 -9.13
C VAL A 128 19.15 3.08 -10.04
N LYS A 129 19.52 3.26 -11.32
CA LYS A 129 19.56 2.20 -12.34
C LYS A 129 20.90 2.26 -13.09
N PRO A 130 21.50 1.12 -13.45
CA PRO A 130 22.67 1.12 -14.31
C PRO A 130 22.28 1.55 -15.73
N LEU A 131 23.15 2.29 -16.41
CA LEU A 131 22.95 2.73 -17.80
C LEU A 131 23.14 1.58 -18.81
N THR A 132 23.81 0.51 -18.41
CA THR A 132 24.04 -0.70 -19.19
C THR A 132 23.61 -1.92 -18.36
N PRO A 133 22.94 -2.92 -18.94
CA PRO A 133 22.64 -4.16 -18.23
C PRO A 133 23.97 -4.81 -17.80
N ARG A 134 24.07 -5.16 -16.52
CA ARG A 134 25.11 -6.04 -15.99
C ARG A 134 24.56 -7.44 -15.83
#